data_AF-A0AB36PTN1-F1
#
_entry.id   AF-A0AB36PTN1-F1
#
_cell.length_a   1.000
_cell.length_b   1.000
_cell.length_c   1.000
_cell.angle_alpha   90.00
_cell.angle_beta   90.00
_cell.angle_gamma   90.00
#
_symmetry.space_group_name_H-M   'P 1'
#
loop_
_entity.id
_entity.type
_entity.pdbx_description
1 polymer ?
#
loop_
_entity_poly.entity_id
_entity_poly.type
_entity_poly.pdbx_seq_one_letter_code
_entity_poly.pdbx_strand_id
1 'polypeptide(L)'
;MHFVDPTRFAADPDLLSEYPAIPYITLRVAAMASEFFGADQCLAAVKPEHMAFYKRIFGTTVMADAREHEGYGIKVGLGAAPIRNIRDAVAVRYPFFKSQPHERRAMFADMHAGVVPLTILPTAKYTGLGA
;
A
#
# COMPACT_ATOMS: atom_id res chain seq x y z
N MET A 1 -0.86 4.44 18.64
CA MET A 1 -0.56 4.79 17.24
C MET A 1 -0.13 3.53 16.54
N HIS A 2 -0.88 3.07 15.54
CA HIS A 2 -0.61 1.87 14.77
C HIS A 2 -0.17 2.25 13.36
N PHE A 3 0.80 1.51 12.83
CA PHE A 3 1.29 1.72 11.47
C PHE A 3 1.40 0.41 10.71
N VAL A 4 1.24 0.49 9.40
CA VAL A 4 1.61 -0.56 8.46
C VAL A 4 2.91 -0.14 7.78
N ASP A 5 3.89 -1.04 7.74
CA ASP A 5 5.11 -0.87 6.96
C ASP A 5 5.07 -1.72 5.68
N PRO A 6 4.79 -1.12 4.51
CA PRO A 6 4.66 -1.83 3.24
C PRO A 6 5.99 -2.01 2.50
N THR A 7 7.10 -2.14 3.21
CA THR A 7 8.42 -2.27 2.56
C THR A 7 8.57 -3.57 1.78
N ARG A 8 9.57 -3.60 0.88
CA ARG A 8 10.00 -4.79 0.12
C ARG A 8 9.03 -5.30 -0.95
N PHE A 9 8.08 -4.49 -1.42
CA PHE A 9 7.39 -4.80 -2.66
C PHE A 9 8.37 -4.76 -3.84
N ALA A 10 8.34 -5.82 -4.64
CA ALA A 10 9.16 -5.98 -5.83
C ALA A 10 8.26 -6.33 -7.02
N ALA A 11 8.77 -6.02 -8.21
CA ALA A 11 8.17 -6.37 -9.48
C ALA A 11 9.25 -6.94 -10.38
N ASP A 12 8.88 -7.88 -11.23
CA ASP A 12 9.74 -8.36 -12.31
C ASP A 12 10.06 -7.18 -13.26
N PRO A 13 11.34 -6.89 -13.55
CA PRO A 13 11.72 -5.81 -14.47
C PRO A 13 11.09 -5.94 -15.86
N ASP A 14 10.93 -7.16 -16.37
CA ASP A 14 10.36 -7.40 -17.69
C ASP A 14 8.87 -7.01 -17.69
N LEU A 15 8.14 -7.40 -16.64
CA LEU A 15 6.74 -7.00 -16.46
C LEU A 15 6.58 -5.51 -16.20
N LEU A 16 7.52 -4.87 -15.50
CA LEU A 16 7.47 -3.43 -15.24
C LEU A 16 7.59 -2.61 -16.54
N SER A 17 8.36 -3.12 -17.51
CA SER A 17 8.49 -2.49 -18.83
C SER A 17 7.20 -2.53 -19.64
N GLU A 18 6.46 -3.63 -19.54
CA GLU A 18 5.19 -3.84 -20.25
C GLU A 18 4.00 -3.19 -19.53
N TYR A 19 4.01 -3.20 -18.19
CA TYR A 19 2.94 -2.72 -17.33
C TYR A 19 3.43 -1.66 -16.31
N PRO A 20 3.57 -0.38 -16.73
CA PRO A 20 4.04 0.69 -15.85
C PRO A 20 3.18 0.96 -14.61
N ALA A 21 1.95 0.40 -14.57
CA ALA A 21 1.04 0.52 -13.44
C ALA A 21 1.35 -0.44 -12.28
N ILE A 22 2.24 -1.42 -12.45
CA ILE A 22 2.56 -2.42 -11.41
C ILE A 22 2.90 -1.80 -10.03
N PRO A 23 3.70 -0.72 -9.91
CA PRO A 23 4.02 -0.12 -8.62
C PRO A 23 2.79 0.37 -7.84
N TYR A 24 1.69 0.69 -8.54
CA TYR A 24 0.43 1.06 -7.90
C TYR A 24 -0.32 -0.16 -7.37
N ILE A 25 -0.28 -1.25 -8.12
CA ILE A 25 -0.99 -2.49 -7.79
C ILE A 25 -0.33 -3.16 -6.58
N THR A 26 1.00 -3.17 -6.50
CA THR A 26 1.72 -3.74 -5.35
C THR A 26 1.32 -3.06 -4.04
N LEU A 27 1.11 -1.74 -4.07
CA LEU A 27 0.66 -0.96 -2.91
C LEU A 27 -0.80 -1.17 -2.52
N ARG A 28 -1.58 -1.88 -3.35
CA ARG A 28 -2.97 -2.21 -3.01
C ARG A 28 -3.06 -3.04 -1.74
N VAL A 29 -2.15 -4.00 -1.57
CA VAL A 29 -2.10 -4.84 -0.37
C VAL A 29 -1.85 -3.98 0.89
N ALA A 30 -1.00 -2.97 0.80
CA ALA A 30 -0.75 -2.04 1.89
C ALA A 30 -1.98 -1.19 2.25
N ALA A 31 -2.72 -0.70 1.25
CA ALA A 31 -3.97 0.01 1.47
C ALA A 31 -5.00 -0.89 2.18
N MET A 32 -5.16 -2.13 1.70
CA MET A 32 -6.03 -3.13 2.32
C MET A 32 -5.63 -3.44 3.77
N ALA A 33 -4.34 -3.63 4.04
CA ALA A 33 -3.81 -3.88 5.37
C ALA A 33 -4.08 -2.68 6.30
N SER A 34 -3.85 -1.46 5.81
CA SER A 34 -4.08 -0.24 6.56
C SER A 34 -5.54 -0.11 7.00
N GLU A 35 -6.49 -0.47 6.13
CA GLU A 35 -7.90 -0.48 6.52
C GLU A 35 -8.28 -1.66 7.43
N PHE A 36 -7.72 -2.86 7.21
CA PHE A 36 -8.06 -4.05 7.99
C PHE A 36 -7.59 -3.93 9.45
N PHE A 37 -6.34 -3.49 9.64
CA PHE A 37 -5.74 -3.34 10.96
C PHE A 37 -6.05 -1.99 11.62
N GLY A 38 -6.81 -1.11 10.95
CA GLY A 38 -7.15 0.21 11.49
C GLY A 38 -5.92 1.09 11.73
N ALA A 39 -4.95 1.06 10.81
CA ALA A 39 -3.70 1.80 10.96
C ALA A 39 -3.92 3.32 10.90
N ASP A 40 -3.19 4.05 11.74
CA ASP A 40 -3.17 5.52 11.71
C ASP A 40 -2.33 6.01 10.52
N GLN A 41 -1.23 5.31 10.25
CA GLN A 41 -0.22 5.68 9.27
C GLN A 41 0.19 4.48 8.40
N CYS A 42 0.47 4.73 7.13
CA CYS A 42 1.19 3.79 6.28
C CYS A 42 2.57 4.36 5.96
N LEU A 43 3.63 3.63 6.31
CA LEU A 43 5.00 4.10 6.19
C LEU A 43 5.50 4.01 4.74
N ALA A 44 6.50 4.81 4.43
CA ALA A 44 7.24 4.74 3.18
C ALA A 44 8.73 4.96 3.48
N ALA A 45 9.46 3.87 3.75
CA ALA A 45 10.92 3.88 3.83
C ALA A 45 11.48 3.67 2.42
N VAL A 46 11.79 4.76 1.72
CA VAL A 46 12.13 4.73 0.29
C VAL A 46 13.31 5.63 -0.04
N LYS A 47 13.92 5.39 -1.20
CA LYS A 47 14.91 6.32 -1.75
C LYS A 47 14.29 7.70 -1.96
N PRO A 48 15.06 8.80 -1.81
CA PRO A 48 14.58 10.16 -2.02
C PRO A 48 13.84 10.34 -3.36
N GLU A 49 14.35 9.73 -4.43
CA GLU A 49 13.79 9.81 -5.77
C GLU A 49 12.36 9.27 -5.87
N HIS A 50 11.97 8.34 -4.97
CA HIS A 50 10.64 7.74 -4.95
C HIS A 50 9.66 8.49 -4.05
N MET A 51 10.12 9.36 -3.14
CA MET A 51 9.25 10.04 -2.18
C MET A 51 8.18 10.92 -2.86
N ALA A 52 8.50 11.50 -4.02
CA ALA A 52 7.55 12.30 -4.80
C ALA A 52 6.32 11.50 -5.25
N PHE A 53 6.48 10.20 -5.55
CA PHE A 53 5.37 9.32 -5.87
C PHE A 53 4.45 9.15 -4.66
N TYR A 54 5.00 8.82 -3.50
CA TYR A 54 4.21 8.62 -2.27
C TYR A 54 3.47 9.90 -1.85
N LYS A 55 4.15 11.06 -1.93
CA LYS A 55 3.52 12.37 -1.66
C LYS A 55 2.35 12.65 -2.60
N ARG A 56 2.50 12.38 -3.90
CA ARG A 56 1.46 12.68 -4.90
C ARG A 56 0.23 11.77 -4.78
N ILE A 57 0.46 10.49 -4.49
CA ILE A 57 -0.60 9.49 -4.50
C ILE A 57 -1.26 9.40 -3.12
N PHE A 58 -0.46 9.28 -2.06
CA PHE A 58 -0.94 8.97 -0.70
C PHE A 58 -0.82 10.14 0.27
N GLY A 59 -0.50 11.35 -0.21
CA GLY A 59 -0.39 12.52 0.66
C GLY A 59 0.70 12.36 1.73
N THR A 60 1.69 11.51 1.48
CA THR A 60 2.77 11.20 2.41
C THR A 60 3.55 12.46 2.79
N THR A 61 3.78 12.64 4.09
CA THR A 61 4.68 13.66 4.64
C THR A 61 6.00 13.04 5.05
N VAL A 62 7.08 13.81 4.95
CA VAL A 62 8.42 13.35 5.36
C VAL A 62 8.50 13.38 6.89
N MET A 63 8.89 12.25 7.46
CA MET A 63 9.06 12.05 8.91
C MET A 63 10.52 12.08 9.32
N ALA A 64 11.42 11.61 8.45
CA ALA A 64 12.86 11.72 8.63
C ALA A 64 13.56 11.89 7.28
N ASP A 65 14.56 12.77 7.25
CA ASP A 65 15.43 12.97 6.10
C ASP A 65 16.19 11.70 5.74
N ALA A 66 16.59 11.60 4.48
CA ALA A 66 17.29 10.43 3.99
C ALA A 66 18.69 10.31 4.57
N ARG A 67 19.00 9.12 5.09
CA ARG A 67 20.32 8.77 5.66
C ARG A 67 20.82 7.49 5.02
N GLU A 68 22.14 7.31 5.03
CA GLU A 68 22.75 6.04 4.67
C GLU A 68 22.21 4.96 5.62
N HIS A 69 21.63 3.91 5.06
CA HIS A 69 21.11 2.81 5.85
C HIS A 69 22.14 1.68 5.90
N GLU A 70 22.56 1.33 7.11
CA GLU A 70 23.41 0.17 7.37
C GLU A 70 22.69 -1.11 6.89
N GLY A 71 23.28 -1.82 5.93
CA GLY A 71 22.71 -3.05 5.35
C GLY A 71 22.07 -2.91 3.97
N TYR A 72 21.68 -1.71 3.54
CA TYR A 72 21.16 -1.50 2.16
C TYR A 72 22.15 -0.79 1.23
N GLY A 73 23.13 -0.05 1.79
CA GLY A 73 24.13 0.68 1.00
C GLY A 73 23.54 1.80 0.14
N ILE A 74 22.38 2.31 0.51
CA ILE A 74 21.66 3.41 -0.15
C ILE A 74 21.10 4.36 0.89
N LYS A 75 20.88 5.62 0.47
CA LYS A 75 20.12 6.58 1.27
C LYS A 75 18.64 6.29 1.24
N VAL A 76 18.04 6.22 2.42
CA VAL A 76 16.61 5.97 2.60
C VAL A 76 16.02 7.04 3.50
N GLY A 77 14.96 7.69 3.05
CA GLY A 77 14.15 8.61 3.85
C GLY A 77 12.90 7.91 4.36
N LEU A 78 12.31 8.45 5.43
CA LEU A 78 11.07 7.94 5.99
C LEU A 78 9.94 8.93 5.75
N GLY A 79 8.87 8.45 5.14
CA GLY A 79 7.59 9.15 5.06
C GLY A 79 6.47 8.38 5.75
N ALA A 80 5.37 9.06 6.05
CA ALA A 80 4.14 8.42 6.48
C ALA A 80 2.90 9.07 5.86
N ALA A 81 1.95 8.24 5.43
CA ALA A 81 0.67 8.65 4.88
C ALA A 81 -0.42 8.58 5.96
N PRO A 82 -1.12 9.69 6.26
CA PRO A 82 -2.19 9.71 7.26
C PRO A 82 -3.46 9.06 6.70
N ILE A 83 -3.70 7.80 7.05
CA ILE A 83 -4.72 6.95 6.42
C ILE A 83 -6.12 7.58 6.51
N ARG A 84 -6.51 8.03 7.71
CA ARG A 84 -7.83 8.64 7.96
C ARG A 84 -8.10 9.88 7.10
N ASN A 85 -7.05 10.59 6.68
CA ASN A 85 -7.19 11.84 5.93
C ASN A 85 -7.20 11.60 4.42
N ILE A 86 -6.51 10.56 3.94
CA ILE A 86 -6.21 10.40 2.52
C ILE A 86 -6.90 9.20 1.86
N ARG A 87 -7.33 8.19 2.64
CA ARG A 87 -7.90 6.93 2.11
C ARG A 87 -9.02 7.17 1.10
N ASP A 88 -10.01 7.98 1.46
CA ASP A 88 -11.20 8.17 0.62
C ASP A 88 -10.86 8.93 -0.66
N ALA A 89 -10.02 9.96 -0.57
CA ALA A 89 -9.52 10.69 -1.72
C ALA A 89 -8.71 9.78 -2.68
N VAL A 90 -7.86 8.90 -2.13
CA VAL A 90 -7.13 7.89 -2.90
C VAL A 90 -8.09 6.92 -3.57
N ALA A 91 -9.08 6.39 -2.84
CA ALA A 91 -10.04 5.43 -3.36
C ALA A 91 -10.96 6.02 -4.44
N VAL A 92 -11.26 7.33 -4.38
CA VAL A 92 -12.00 8.04 -5.44
C VAL A 92 -11.12 8.20 -6.69
N ARG A 93 -9.87 8.65 -6.51
CA ARG A 93 -8.94 8.91 -7.63
C ARG A 93 -8.44 7.62 -8.29
N TYR A 94 -8.29 6.56 -7.50
CA TYR A 94 -7.71 5.28 -7.87
C TYR A 94 -8.60 4.15 -7.35
N PRO A 95 -9.75 3.88 -8.00
CA PRO A 95 -10.74 2.92 -7.50
C PRO A 95 -10.23 1.49 -7.30
N PHE A 96 -9.11 1.12 -7.95
CA PHE A 96 -8.49 -0.18 -7.73
C PHE A 96 -7.98 -0.38 -6.29
N PHE A 97 -7.76 0.67 -5.49
CA PHE A 97 -7.42 0.52 -4.07
C PHE A 97 -8.58 0.08 -3.20
N LYS A 98 -9.82 0.19 -3.67
CA LYS A 98 -11.00 -0.23 -2.91
C LYS A 98 -10.95 -1.73 -2.63
N SER A 99 -11.38 -2.10 -1.43
CA SER A 99 -11.52 -3.49 -1.01
C SER A 99 -12.70 -3.66 -0.07
N GLN A 100 -13.52 -4.66 -0.33
CA GLN A 100 -14.61 -5.01 0.57
C GLN A 100 -14.10 -5.74 1.82
N PRO A 101 -14.85 -5.70 2.94
CA PRO A 101 -14.41 -6.32 4.19
C PRO A 101 -14.10 -7.82 4.07
N HIS A 102 -14.82 -8.57 3.22
CA HIS A 102 -14.58 -10.00 3.05
C HIS A 102 -13.25 -10.30 2.33
N GLU A 103 -12.84 -9.44 1.40
CA GLU A 103 -11.55 -9.55 0.71
C GLU A 103 -10.39 -9.35 1.68
N ARG A 104 -10.49 -8.32 2.53
CA ARG A 104 -9.50 -8.04 3.57
C ARG A 104 -9.41 -9.16 4.60
N ARG A 105 -10.55 -9.73 5.03
CA ARG A 105 -10.58 -10.91 5.90
C ARG A 105 -9.91 -12.11 5.25
N ALA A 106 -10.19 -12.38 3.97
CA ALA A 106 -9.55 -13.47 3.24
C ALA A 106 -8.02 -13.32 3.19
N MET A 107 -7.52 -12.08 3.17
CA MET A 107 -6.07 -11.77 3.11
C MET A 107 -5.37 -11.79 4.48
N PHE A 108 -6.02 -11.28 5.52
CA PHE A 108 -5.34 -10.92 6.78
C PHE A 108 -5.94 -11.53 8.06
N ALA A 109 -7.08 -12.22 7.97
CA ALA A 109 -7.63 -12.93 9.13
C ALA A 109 -6.70 -14.09 9.55
N ASP A 110 -6.81 -14.48 10.82
CA ASP A 110 -5.93 -15.50 11.41
C ASP A 110 -5.98 -16.83 10.64
N MET A 111 -4.82 -17.23 10.16
CA MET A 111 -4.59 -18.46 9.39
C MET A 111 -4.85 -19.72 10.23
N HIS A 112 -4.77 -19.63 11.56
CA HIS A 112 -5.05 -20.76 12.47
C HIS A 112 -6.54 -21.05 12.61
N ALA A 113 -7.41 -20.15 12.14
CA ALA A 113 -8.86 -20.26 12.30
C ALA A 113 -9.55 -21.13 11.22
N GLY A 114 -8.83 -21.69 10.24
CA GLY A 114 -9.41 -22.61 9.27
C GLY A 114 -8.73 -22.66 7.90
N VAL A 115 -9.55 -22.86 6.85
CA VAL A 115 -9.09 -22.97 5.46
C VAL A 115 -8.73 -21.59 4.92
N VAL A 116 -7.47 -21.44 4.51
CA VAL A 116 -6.96 -20.22 3.90
C VAL A 116 -7.14 -20.31 2.37
N PRO A 117 -7.71 -19.29 1.72
CA PRO A 117 -7.83 -19.30 0.27
C PRO A 117 -6.46 -19.21 -0.40
N LEU A 118 -6.21 -20.10 -1.38
CA LEU A 118 -5.02 -20.01 -2.24
C LEU A 118 -5.06 -18.77 -3.16
N THR A 119 -6.27 -18.32 -3.52
CA THR A 119 -6.49 -17.19 -4.41
C THR A 119 -7.56 -16.27 -3.84
N ILE A 120 -7.27 -14.97 -3.79
CA ILE A 120 -8.22 -13.94 -3.36
C ILE A 120 -8.57 -13.11 -4.58
N LEU A 121 -9.87 -13.08 -4.93
CA LEU A 121 -10.35 -12.29 -6.05
C LEU A 121 -10.49 -10.82 -5.64
N PRO A 122 -9.84 -9.87 -6.33
CA PRO A 122 -9.97 -8.45 -6.02
C PRO A 122 -11.41 -7.97 -6.20
N THR A 123 -11.94 -7.30 -5.18
CA THR A 123 -13.32 -6.79 -5.21
C THR A 123 -13.44 -5.42 -5.85
N ALA A 124 -12.31 -4.73 -6.09
CA ALA A 124 -12.30 -3.36 -6.58
C ALA A 124 -13.16 -3.14 -7.84
N LYS A 125 -13.16 -4.08 -8.79
CA LYS A 125 -14.00 -4.04 -10.00
C LYS A 125 -15.51 -4.01 -9.73
N TYR A 126 -15.94 -4.51 -8.57
CA TYR A 126 -17.35 -4.54 -8.14
C TYR A 126 -17.71 -3.37 -7.23
N THR A 127 -16.73 -2.51 -6.91
CA THR A 127 -16.93 -1.33 -6.05
C THR A 127 -17.13 -0.04 -6.86
N GLY A 128 -17.33 -0.17 -8.18
CA GLY A 128 -17.38 0.94 -9.15
C GLY A 128 -18.51 0.84 -10.17
N LEU A 129 -19.73 1.18 -9.73
CA LEU A 129 -20.67 2.15 -10.32
C LEU A 129 -21.61 2.50 -9.15
N GLY A 130 -21.91 3.78 -8.95
CA GLY A 130 -22.50 4.30 -7.71
C GLY A 130 -23.77 3.59 -7.21
N ALA A 131 -23.98 3.69 -5.89
CA ALA A 131 -25.29 4.11 -5.39
C ALA A 131 -25.30 5.64 -5.40
#